data_AF-A0A538G7G2-F1
#
_entry.id   AF-A0A538G7G2-F1
#
_cell.length_a   1.000
_cell.length_b   1.000
_cell.length_c   1.000
_cell.angle_alpha   90.00
_cell.angle_beta   90.00
_cell.angle_gamma   90.00
#
_symmetry.space_group_name_H-M   'P 1'
#
loop_
_entity.id
_entity.type
_entity.pdbx_description
1 polymer ?
#
loop_
_entity_poly.entity_id
_entity_poly.type
_entity_poly.pdbx_seq_one_letter_code
_entity_poly.pdbx_strand_id
1 'polypeptide(L)'
;MSGVRLLVGTRKGAFILTSDGTRDDWNVEGPLFAGLEMYHLNASPADPNRLYASQSTGWHGQVVQRSDDGGETWEPVGNEFTYDGVPGTHQWYDGTQHPWEF
;
A
#
# COMPACT_ATOMS: atom_id res chain seq x y z
N MET A 1 -20.34 -16.64 14.80
CA MET A 1 -20.61 -15.25 15.22
C MET A 1 -20.11 -14.34 14.11
N SER A 2 -20.84 -13.29 13.76
CA SER A 2 -20.37 -12.30 12.77
C SER A 2 -19.23 -11.48 13.38
N GLY A 3 -18.20 -11.17 12.61
CA GLY A 3 -17.13 -10.24 13.01
C GLY A 3 -17.31 -8.88 12.33
N VAL A 4 -16.74 -7.84 12.94
CA VAL A 4 -16.65 -6.49 12.38
C VAL A 4 -15.20 -6.05 12.37
N ARG A 5 -14.77 -5.47 11.26
CA ARG A 5 -13.46 -4.82 11.11
C ARG A 5 -13.68 -3.37 10.68
N LEU A 6 -13.07 -2.43 11.39
CA LEU A 6 -13.02 -1.02 11.02
C LEU A 6 -11.58 -0.67 10.64
N LEU A 7 -11.44 -0.03 9.48
CA LEU A 7 -10.17 0.47 8.99
C LEU A 7 -10.13 1.99 9.21
N VAL A 8 -9.17 2.45 9.99
CA VAL A 8 -9.11 3.85 10.45
C VAL A 8 -7.84 4.49 9.93
N GLY A 9 -7.98 5.48 9.04
CA GLY A 9 -6.88 6.32 8.58
C GLY A 9 -6.80 7.62 9.38
N THR A 10 -5.60 8.01 9.78
CA THR A 10 -5.35 9.29 10.48
C THR A 10 -4.16 10.02 9.83
N ARG A 11 -3.91 11.27 10.27
CA ARG A 11 -2.67 11.99 9.92
C ARG A 11 -1.41 11.45 10.62
N LYS A 12 -1.53 10.40 11.44
CA LYS A 12 -0.44 9.84 12.26
C LYS A 12 -0.27 8.33 12.07
N GLY A 13 -0.88 7.75 11.05
CA GLY A 13 -0.86 6.33 10.75
C GLY A 13 -2.27 5.74 10.60
N ALA A 14 -2.33 4.43 10.42
CA ALA A 14 -3.57 3.67 10.35
C ALA A 14 -3.77 2.80 11.59
N PHE A 15 -5.02 2.41 11.82
CA PHE A 15 -5.40 1.44 12.83
C PHE A 15 -6.42 0.46 12.26
N ILE A 16 -6.36 -0.79 12.73
CA ILE A 16 -7.37 -1.82 12.44
C ILE A 16 -8.04 -2.16 13.75
N LEU A 17 -9.36 -1.98 13.79
CA LEU A 17 -10.17 -2.28 14.96
C LEU A 17 -11.04 -3.47 14.65
N THR A 18 -11.00 -4.50 15.50
CA THR A 18 -11.82 -5.71 15.33
C THR A 18 -12.71 -5.94 16.55
N SER A 19 -13.92 -6.41 16.28
CA SER A 19 -14.90 -6.78 17.29
C SER A 19 -15.80 -7.90 16.76
N ASP A 20 -16.56 -8.51 17.65
CA ASP A 20 -17.61 -9.43 17.26
C ASP A 20 -18.90 -8.68 16.83
N GLY A 21 -20.01 -9.40 16.76
CA GLY A 21 -21.28 -8.84 16.33
C GLY A 21 -21.92 -7.89 17.33
N THR A 22 -21.56 -7.94 18.62
CA THR A 22 -22.16 -7.08 19.65
C THR A 22 -21.50 -5.70 19.65
N ARG A 23 -20.20 -5.64 19.28
CA ARG A 23 -19.41 -4.41 19.19
C ARG A 23 -19.18 -3.72 20.54
N ASP A 24 -19.25 -4.49 21.63
CA ASP A 24 -19.05 -3.99 22.99
C ASP A 24 -17.56 -3.83 23.34
N ASP A 25 -16.74 -4.82 22.93
CA ASP A 25 -15.29 -4.83 23.14
C ASP A 25 -14.55 -4.75 21.81
N TRP A 26 -13.45 -3.99 21.77
CA TRP A 26 -12.67 -3.79 20.54
C TRP A 26 -11.20 -4.10 20.78
N ASN A 27 -10.63 -4.94 19.92
CA ASN A 27 -9.19 -5.05 19.77
C ASN A 27 -8.70 -3.95 18.82
N VAL A 28 -7.60 -3.28 19.16
CA VAL A 28 -7.05 -2.14 18.41
C VAL A 28 -5.62 -2.45 18.02
N GLU A 29 -5.36 -2.54 16.72
CA GLU A 29 -4.05 -2.78 16.14
C GLU A 29 -3.49 -1.50 15.51
N GLY A 30 -2.21 -1.23 15.76
CA GLY A 30 -1.49 -0.07 15.23
C GLY A 30 -0.71 0.71 16.32
N PRO A 31 -0.19 1.91 15.98
CA PRO A 31 -0.29 2.55 14.68
C PRO A 31 0.49 1.79 13.59
N LEU A 32 -0.20 1.43 12.51
CA LEU A 32 0.42 1.01 11.26
C LEU A 32 0.92 2.27 10.54
N PHE A 33 2.04 2.19 9.82
CA PHE A 33 2.61 3.35 9.11
C PHE A 33 2.78 4.58 10.01
N ALA A 34 3.34 4.39 11.20
CA ALA A 34 3.40 5.44 12.23
C ALA A 34 3.98 6.76 11.70
N GLY A 35 3.25 7.86 11.91
CA GLY A 35 3.64 9.20 11.50
C GLY A 35 3.33 9.56 10.04
N LEU A 36 2.83 8.62 9.24
CA LEU A 36 2.50 8.84 7.83
C LEU A 36 0.99 9.13 7.68
N GLU A 37 0.64 10.05 6.78
CA GLU A 37 -0.76 10.46 6.59
C GLU A 37 -1.51 9.41 5.75
N MET A 38 -2.57 8.86 6.33
CA MET A 38 -3.43 7.89 5.68
C MET A 38 -4.68 8.58 5.16
N TYR A 39 -4.79 8.67 3.84
CA TYR A 39 -5.93 9.32 3.20
C TYR A 39 -7.14 8.39 3.10
N HIS A 40 -6.91 7.09 2.91
CA HIS A 40 -7.98 6.10 2.84
C HIS A 40 -7.45 4.70 3.14
N LEU A 41 -8.27 3.86 3.76
CA LEU A 41 -8.07 2.42 3.85
C LEU A 41 -9.33 1.72 3.38
N ASN A 42 -9.19 0.60 2.66
CA ASN A 42 -10.34 -0.15 2.18
C ASN A 42 -10.04 -1.64 2.06
N ALA A 43 -11.07 -2.48 2.26
CA ALA A 43 -10.99 -3.91 2.04
C ALA A 43 -11.54 -4.26 0.65
N SER A 44 -10.98 -5.30 0.02
CA SER A 44 -11.54 -5.84 -1.21
C SER A 44 -12.86 -6.56 -0.94
N PRO A 45 -13.92 -6.30 -1.73
CA PRO A 45 -15.16 -7.07 -1.62
C PRO A 45 -15.00 -8.52 -2.10
N ALA A 46 -13.98 -8.81 -2.91
CA ALA A 46 -13.70 -10.17 -3.39
C ALA A 46 -12.91 -11.00 -2.37
N ASP A 47 -12.13 -10.34 -1.51
CA ASP A 47 -11.35 -10.97 -0.44
C ASP A 47 -11.19 -9.99 0.75
N PRO A 48 -11.94 -10.19 1.84
CA PRO A 48 -11.88 -9.29 3.00
C PRO A 48 -10.52 -9.23 3.73
N ASN A 49 -9.59 -10.16 3.47
CA ASN A 49 -8.23 -10.08 4.00
C ASN A 49 -7.31 -9.23 3.12
N ARG A 50 -7.70 -8.98 1.87
CA ARG A 50 -6.99 -8.04 1.02
C ARG A 50 -7.37 -6.61 1.38
N LEU A 51 -6.43 -5.89 1.98
CA LEU A 51 -6.59 -4.50 2.40
C LEU A 51 -5.70 -3.59 1.57
N TYR A 52 -6.16 -2.37 1.34
CA TYR A 52 -5.41 -1.31 0.68
C TYR A 52 -5.33 -0.10 1.60
N ALA A 53 -4.17 0.55 1.64
CA ALA A 53 -3.96 1.80 2.35
C ALA A 53 -3.31 2.84 1.42
N SER A 54 -3.89 4.04 1.39
CA SER A 54 -3.40 5.17 0.60
C SER A 54 -2.59 6.09 1.51
N GLN A 55 -1.28 5.87 1.51
CA GLN A 55 -0.33 6.74 2.19
C GLN A 55 0.01 7.95 1.31
N SER A 56 0.21 9.11 1.93
CA SER A 56 0.79 10.27 1.24
C SER A 56 1.92 10.90 2.05
N THR A 57 3.02 11.24 1.38
CA THR A 57 4.16 11.93 1.99
C THR A 57 4.61 13.11 1.13
N GLY A 58 5.28 14.08 1.74
CA GLY A 58 5.82 15.22 1.00
C GLY A 58 6.93 14.88 0.00
N TRP A 59 7.57 13.71 0.13
CA TRP A 59 8.68 13.31 -0.73
C TRP A 59 8.24 12.32 -1.82
N HIS A 60 7.56 11.23 -1.46
CA HIS A 60 7.16 10.18 -2.40
C HIS A 60 5.77 10.41 -3.00
N GLY A 61 5.05 11.46 -2.57
CA GLY A 61 3.65 11.64 -2.94
C GLY A 61 2.78 10.50 -2.42
N GLN A 62 1.79 10.11 -3.21
CA GLN A 62 0.86 9.04 -2.87
C GLN A 62 1.46 7.66 -3.21
N VAL A 63 1.42 6.75 -2.24
CA VAL A 63 1.81 5.35 -2.40
C VAL A 63 0.65 4.48 -1.95
N VAL A 64 0.29 3.48 -2.76
CA VAL A 64 -0.70 2.48 -2.38
C VAL A 64 0.04 1.30 -1.75
N GLN A 65 -0.35 0.96 -0.53
CA GLN A 65 0.10 -0.23 0.17
C GLN A 65 -1.01 -1.28 0.06
N ARG A 66 -0.64 -2.55 -0.10
CA ARG A 66 -1.55 -3.70 -0.05
C ARG A 66 -1.11 -4.64 1.07
N SER A 67 -2.08 -5.18 1.77
CA SER A 67 -1.94 -6.36 2.63
C SER A 67 -2.80 -7.46 2.04
N ASP A 68 -2.33 -8.70 2.08
CA ASP A 68 -3.08 -9.90 1.67
C ASP A 68 -3.41 -10.81 2.88
N ASP A 69 -3.07 -10.40 4.10
CA ASP A 69 -3.19 -11.16 5.34
C ASP A 69 -4.01 -10.42 6.42
N GLY A 70 -4.90 -9.52 6.01
CA GLY A 70 -5.80 -8.83 6.92
C GLY A 70 -5.16 -7.66 7.68
N GLY A 71 -3.97 -7.22 7.27
CA GLY A 71 -3.27 -6.05 7.79
C GLY A 71 -2.04 -6.37 8.64
N GLU A 72 -1.62 -7.63 8.70
CA GLU A 72 -0.42 -8.05 9.45
C GLU A 72 0.86 -7.63 8.70
N THR A 73 0.92 -7.85 7.40
CA THR A 73 2.03 -7.42 6.52
C THR A 73 1.53 -6.55 5.38
N TRP A 74 2.41 -5.65 4.91
CA TRP A 74 2.09 -4.66 3.90
C TRP A 74 3.23 -4.51 2.91
N GLU A 75 2.88 -4.34 1.64
CA GLU A 75 3.81 -4.06 0.55
C GLU A 75 3.28 -2.94 -0.35
N PRO A 76 4.16 -2.09 -0.91
CA PRO A 76 3.73 -1.11 -1.91
C PRO A 76 3.33 -1.83 -3.20
N VAL A 77 2.31 -1.32 -3.88
CA VAL A 77 1.80 -1.88 -5.14
C VAL A 77 1.55 -0.80 -6.18
N GLY A 78 1.71 -1.13 -7.46
CA GLY A 78 1.45 -0.19 -8.55
C GLY A 78 2.45 0.96 -8.59
N ASN A 79 3.60 0.79 -7.95
CA ASN A 79 4.70 1.74 -7.88
C ASN A 79 5.92 1.28 -8.72
N GLU A 80 5.71 0.33 -9.63
CA GLU A 80 6.73 -0.17 -10.53
C GLU A 80 7.00 0.87 -11.63
N PHE A 81 8.20 1.46 -11.62
CA PHE A 81 8.71 2.27 -12.73
C PHE A 81 9.31 1.37 -13.81
N THR A 82 8.46 0.54 -14.41
CA THR A 82 8.88 -0.35 -15.49
C THR A 82 8.69 0.34 -16.84
N TYR A 83 9.69 0.22 -17.71
CA TYR A 83 9.51 0.52 -19.12
C TYR A 83 8.77 -0.64 -19.75
N ASP A 84 7.66 -0.34 -20.42
CA ASP A 84 7.00 -1.31 -21.28
C ASP A 84 7.72 -1.36 -22.65
N GLY A 85 8.15 -2.55 -23.05
CA GLY A 85 8.84 -2.81 -24.32
C GLY A 85 10.33 -3.17 -24.22
N VAL A 86 10.92 -3.45 -25.38
CA VAL A 86 12.36 -3.74 -25.49
C VAL A 86 13.14 -2.41 -25.46
N PRO A 87 14.08 -2.22 -24.53
CA PRO A 87 14.91 -1.01 -24.51
C PRO A 87 15.61 -0.83 -25.86
N GLY A 88 15.46 0.37 -26.44
CA GLY A 88 16.19 0.74 -27.64
C GLY A 88 17.69 0.90 -27.37
N THR A 89 18.44 1.32 -28.39
CA THR A 89 19.86 1.65 -28.25
C THR A 89 20.10 3.15 -28.17
N HIS A 90 21.24 3.53 -27.61
CA HIS A 90 21.78 4.89 -27.64
C HIS A 90 23.20 4.88 -28.19
N GLN A 91 23.62 6.02 -28.77
CA GLN A 91 24.98 6.16 -29.29
C GLN A 91 25.96 6.47 -28.15
N TRP A 92 26.99 5.65 -28.01
CA TRP A 92 28.08 5.85 -27.05
C TRP A 92 29.11 6.86 -27.57
N TYR A 93 30.02 7.32 -26.72
CA TYR A 93 31.01 8.34 -27.10
C TYR A 93 31.96 7.91 -28.23
N ASP A 94 32.10 6.59 -28.45
CA ASP A 94 32.88 6.00 -29.54
C ASP A 94 32.08 5.83 -30.84
N GLY A 95 30.82 6.25 -30.83
CA GLY A 95 29.90 6.20 -31.97
C GLY A 95 29.15 4.88 -32.12
N THR A 96 29.40 3.87 -31.29
CA THR A 96 28.70 2.57 -31.34
C THR A 96 27.32 2.63 -30.65
N GLN A 97 26.40 1.74 -31.01
CA GLN A 97 25.06 1.66 -30.40
C GLN A 97 25.08 0.68 -29.23
N HIS A 98 24.65 1.12 -28.05
CA HIS A 98 24.55 0.31 -26.83
C HIS A 98 23.11 0.28 -26.32
N PRO A 99 22.61 -0.84 -25.77
CA PRO A 99 21.31 -0.88 -25.11
C PRO A 99 21.20 0.16 -24.00
N TRP A 100 20.00 0.66 -23.73
CA TRP A 100 19.74 1.36 -22.47
C TRP A 100 19.81 0.38 -21.30
N GLU A 101 20.67 0.65 -20.33
CA GLU A 101 20.74 -0.03 -19.04
C GLU A 101 20.15 0.90 -17.96
N PHE A 102 19.20 0.42 -17.16
CA PHE A 102 18.51 1.18 -16.11
C PHE A 102 18.78 0.60 -14.73
#